data_AF-A0A2Z4L6J5-F1
#
_entry.id   AF-A0A2Z4L6J5-F1
#
_cell.length_a   1.000
_cell.length_b   1.000
_cell.length_c   1.000
_cell.angle_alpha   90.00
_cell.angle_beta   90.00
_cell.angle_gamma   90.00
#
_symmetry.space_group_name_H-M   'P 1'
#
loop_
_entity.id
_entity.type
_entity.pdbx_description
1 polymer ?
#
loop_
_entity_poly.entity_id
_entity_poly.type
_entity_poly.pdbx_seq_one_letter_code
_entity_poly.pdbx_strand_id
1 'polypeptide(L)'
;MNYRRLMYIIIALSFLAIFVMMTYSFVISHNGESIVENRSMDNLSYNNWTYNKKEYPRENYTLEQICPPHTNPDSIKKFFDESDFNHDGLLSGNEISAMDYKLKHSQYTYNGPYGYN
;
A
#
# COMPACT_ATOMS: atom_id res chain seq x y z
N MET A 1 8.21 47.76 33.19
CA MET A 1 7.91 46.97 31.96
C MET A 1 6.41 47.10 31.71
N ASN A 2 5.99 47.74 30.60
CA ASN A 2 4.59 48.13 30.42
C ASN A 2 3.69 46.91 30.21
N TYR A 3 2.61 46.79 30.97
CA TYR A 3 1.63 45.68 30.88
C TYR A 3 1.14 45.44 29.45
N ARG A 4 1.03 46.50 28.64
CA ARG A 4 0.72 46.40 27.21
C ARG A 4 1.76 45.60 26.42
N ARG A 5 3.05 45.83 26.65
CA ARG A 5 4.14 45.08 26.00
C ARG A 5 4.17 43.62 26.48
N LEU A 6 3.90 43.39 27.76
CA LEU A 6 3.80 42.05 28.33
C LEU A 6 2.65 41.25 27.69
N MET A 7 1.49 41.88 27.50
CA MET A 7 0.32 41.26 26.86
C MET A 7 0.60 40.83 25.41
N TYR A 8 1.25 41.67 24.60
CA TYR A 8 1.60 41.30 23.23
C TYR A 8 2.62 40.15 23.17
N ILE A 9 3.56 40.09 24.11
CA ILE A 9 4.52 38.99 24.20
C ILE A 9 3.82 37.67 24.52
N ILE A 10 2.87 37.68 25.47
CA ILE A 10 2.10 36.49 25.84
C ILE A 10 1.26 35.99 24.65
N ILE A 11 0.60 36.90 23.93
CA ILE A 11 -0.19 36.56 22.74
C ILE A 11 0.71 36.02 21.61
N ALA A 12 1.88 36.63 21.39
CA ALA A 12 2.81 36.14 20.37
C ALA A 12 3.33 34.73 20.70
N LEU A 13 3.62 34.44 21.97
CA LEU A 13 4.06 33.12 22.43
C LEU A 13 2.97 32.05 22.27
N SER A 14 1.70 32.39 22.51
CA SER A 14 0.61 31.42 22.31
C SER A 14 0.40 31.09 20.83
N PHE A 15 0.47 32.07 19.92
CA PHE A 15 0.42 31.82 18.48
C PHE A 15 1.61 30.99 17.98
N LEU A 16 2.82 31.26 18.48
CA LEU A 16 4.02 30.50 18.14
C LEU A 16 3.90 29.03 18.58
N ALA A 17 3.38 28.79 19.80
CA ALA A 17 3.16 27.43 20.30
C ALA A 17 2.14 26.66 19.43
N ILE A 18 1.04 27.30 19.02
CA ILE A 18 0.05 26.69 18.12
C ILE A 18 0.68 26.37 16.76
N PHE A 19 1.46 27.30 16.20
CA PHE A 19 2.14 27.10 14.92
C PHE A 19 3.13 25.93 14.97
N VAL A 20 3.93 25.84 16.04
CA VAL A 20 4.85 24.72 16.26
C VAL A 20 4.09 23.39 16.32
N MET A 21 2.99 23.32 17.09
CA MET A 21 2.17 22.10 17.17
C MET A 21 1.56 21.70 15.82
N MET A 22 1.07 22.66 15.02
CA MET A 22 0.53 22.38 13.68
C MET A 22 1.61 21.83 12.73
N THR A 23 2.82 22.40 12.77
CA THR A 23 3.95 21.90 11.95
C THR A 23 4.48 20.55 12.45
N TYR A 24 4.44 20.29 13.75
CA TYR A 24 4.86 19.00 14.32
C TYR A 24 3.93 17.86 13.88
N SER A 25 2.61 18.08 13.88
CA SER A 25 1.65 17.12 13.33
C SER A 25 1.85 16.86 11.84
N PHE A 26 2.19 17.89 11.06
CA PHE A 26 2.46 17.75 9.62
C PHE A 26 3.75 16.97 9.34
N VAL A 27 4.81 17.18 10.14
CA VAL A 27 6.09 16.47 9.97
C VAL A 27 6.00 15.00 10.41
N ILE A 28 5.23 14.68 11.46
CA ILE A 28 4.95 13.27 11.82
C ILE A 28 4.14 12.59 10.71
N SER A 29 3.19 13.29 10.08
CA SER A 29 2.40 12.77 8.95
C SER A 29 3.22 12.45 7.69
N HIS A 30 4.47 12.92 7.56
CA HIS A 30 5.32 12.65 6.40
C HIS A 30 6.55 11.80 6.70
N ASN A 31 6.93 11.60 7.97
CA ASN A 31 8.19 10.93 8.33
C ASN A 31 8.06 9.77 9.33
N GLY A 32 6.86 9.29 9.64
CA GLY A 32 6.75 8.10 10.48
C GLY A 32 5.34 7.75 10.87
N GLU A 33 4.62 7.11 9.96
CA GLU A 33 3.89 5.90 10.31
C GLU A 33 3.55 5.17 9.01
N SER A 34 4.39 4.21 8.67
CA SER A 34 3.91 2.90 8.25
C SER A 34 2.81 2.49 9.24
N ILE A 35 1.58 2.88 8.96
CA ILE A 35 0.41 2.34 9.63
C ILE A 35 0.42 0.87 9.25
N VAL A 36 0.99 0.07 10.14
CA VAL A 36 0.72 -1.35 10.26
C VAL A 36 -0.75 -1.43 10.61
N GLU A 37 -1.58 -1.32 9.60
CA GLU A 37 -2.99 -1.66 9.68
C GLU A 37 -3.04 -3.13 10.06
N ASN A 38 -3.77 -3.39 11.14
CA ASN A 38 -3.90 -4.67 11.78
C ASN A 38 -4.59 -5.68 10.83
N ARG A 39 -3.82 -6.26 9.89
CA ARG A 39 -4.15 -7.44 9.07
C ARG A 39 -3.24 -8.61 9.44
N SER A 40 -3.07 -8.85 10.74
CA SER A 40 -2.07 -9.78 11.30
C SER A 40 -2.45 -11.28 11.20
N MET A 41 -3.27 -11.68 10.23
CA MET A 41 -3.33 -13.09 9.80
C MET A 41 -3.11 -13.26 8.29
N ASP A 42 -3.25 -12.20 7.48
CA ASP A 42 -3.10 -12.27 6.02
C ASP A 42 -1.72 -11.76 5.55
N ASN A 43 -1.11 -10.84 6.29
CA ASN A 43 0.16 -10.21 5.92
C ASN A 43 1.41 -11.09 6.10
N LEU A 44 1.32 -12.24 6.77
CA LEU A 44 2.46 -13.16 6.91
C LEU A 44 2.63 -14.07 5.70
N SER A 45 1.53 -14.40 5.00
CA SER A 45 1.56 -15.38 3.89
C SER A 45 2.18 -14.77 2.63
N TYR A 46 1.87 -13.51 2.36
CA TYR A 46 2.33 -12.77 1.18
C TYR A 46 3.84 -12.54 1.16
N ASN A 47 4.42 -12.18 2.31
CA ASN A 47 5.84 -11.85 2.44
C ASN A 47 6.76 -13.05 2.20
N ASN A 48 6.21 -14.26 2.25
CA ASN A 48 6.92 -15.51 1.99
C ASN A 48 6.52 -16.15 0.65
N TRP A 49 5.54 -15.58 -0.07
CA TRP A 49 5.18 -16.03 -1.39
C TRP A 49 6.19 -15.49 -2.40
N THR A 50 6.83 -16.39 -3.13
CA THR A 50 7.72 -16.03 -4.23
C THR A 50 7.09 -16.53 -5.52
N TYR A 51 6.80 -15.60 -6.43
CA TYR A 51 6.28 -15.96 -7.75
C TYR A 51 7.27 -16.84 -8.52
N ASN A 52 6.76 -17.70 -9.38
CA ASN A 52 7.58 -18.55 -10.22
C ASN A 52 8.15 -17.74 -11.40
N LYS A 53 9.47 -17.58 -11.48
CA LYS A 53 10.14 -16.85 -12.58
C LYS A 53 9.93 -17.48 -13.96
N LYS A 54 9.49 -18.75 -14.04
CA LYS A 54 9.07 -19.36 -15.32
C LYS A 54 7.72 -18.85 -15.80
N GLU A 55 6.80 -18.56 -14.87
CA GLU A 55 5.48 -17.99 -15.16
C GLU A 55 5.58 -16.49 -15.41
N TYR A 56 6.45 -15.80 -14.65
CA TYR A 56 6.72 -14.37 -14.79
C TYR A 56 8.20 -14.14 -15.13
N PRO A 57 8.62 -14.30 -16.40
CA PRO A 57 10.02 -14.15 -16.82
C PRO A 57 10.52 -12.69 -16.90
N ARG A 58 9.61 -11.72 -17.11
CA ARG A 58 9.91 -10.28 -17.14
C ARG A 58 10.05 -9.72 -15.74
N GLU A 59 10.74 -8.59 -15.64
CA GLU A 59 10.95 -7.87 -14.39
C GLU A 59 9.71 -7.05 -13.98
N ASN A 60 8.99 -6.52 -14.98
CA ASN A 60 7.83 -5.66 -14.80
C ASN A 60 6.67 -6.11 -15.68
N TYR A 61 5.44 -5.88 -15.21
CA TYR A 61 4.21 -6.20 -15.94
C TYR A 61 3.16 -5.11 -15.84
N THR A 62 2.48 -4.85 -16.96
CA THR A 62 1.24 -4.07 -16.97
C THR A 62 0.02 -4.98 -16.77
N LEU A 63 -1.13 -4.39 -16.46
CA LEU A 63 -2.41 -5.08 -16.32
C LEU A 63 -2.73 -6.01 -17.51
N GLU A 64 -2.49 -5.53 -18.73
CA GLU A 64 -2.75 -6.27 -19.97
C GLU A 64 -1.85 -7.50 -20.13
N GLN A 65 -0.68 -7.50 -19.50
CA GLN A 65 0.31 -8.57 -19.59
C GLN A 65 0.08 -9.65 -18.52
N ILE A 66 -0.59 -9.31 -17.41
CA ILE A 66 -0.99 -10.25 -16.35
C ILE A 66 -2.41 -10.74 -16.60
N CYS A 67 -2.72 -11.20 -17.80
CA CYS A 67 -4.05 -11.71 -18.12
C CYS A 67 -4.05 -13.25 -18.05
N PRO A 68 -4.22 -13.87 -16.87
CA PRO A 68 -4.35 -15.32 -16.80
C PRO A 68 -5.63 -15.75 -17.54
N PRO A 69 -5.57 -16.84 -18.32
CA PRO A 69 -6.72 -17.35 -19.02
C PRO A 69 -7.84 -17.71 -18.02
N HIS A 70 -9.08 -17.39 -18.37
CA HIS A 70 -10.30 -17.73 -17.61
C HIS A 70 -10.56 -17.00 -16.29
N THR A 71 -9.92 -15.85 -16.05
CA THR A 71 -10.30 -14.97 -14.92
C THR A 71 -11.17 -13.81 -15.39
N ASN A 72 -12.12 -13.35 -14.56
CA ASN A 72 -12.92 -12.15 -14.82
C ASN A 72 -12.00 -10.90 -14.93
N PRO A 73 -12.05 -10.14 -16.04
CA PRO A 73 -11.27 -8.91 -16.21
C PRO A 73 -11.37 -7.92 -15.04
N ASP A 74 -12.54 -7.76 -14.44
CA ASP A 74 -12.75 -6.83 -13.32
C ASP A 74 -12.00 -7.29 -12.06
N SER A 75 -11.92 -8.61 -11.84
CA SER A 75 -11.19 -9.18 -10.72
C SER A 75 -9.68 -9.05 -10.91
N ILE A 76 -9.17 -9.26 -12.14
CA ILE A 76 -7.76 -9.04 -12.45
C ILE A 76 -7.38 -7.59 -12.21
N LYS A 77 -8.19 -6.65 -12.70
CA LYS A 77 -7.95 -5.21 -12.48
C LYS A 77 -7.90 -4.87 -11.00
N LYS A 78 -8.87 -5.38 -10.21
CA LYS A 78 -8.87 -5.17 -8.77
C LYS A 78 -7.60 -5.73 -8.11
N PHE A 79 -7.18 -6.95 -8.45
CA PHE A 79 -5.97 -7.53 -7.86
C PHE A 79 -4.69 -6.80 -8.28
N PHE A 80 -4.65 -6.28 -9.51
CA PHE A 80 -3.59 -5.42 -9.99
C PHE A 80 -3.52 -4.13 -9.17
N ASP A 81 -4.62 -3.38 -9.09
CA ASP A 81 -4.68 -2.10 -8.37
C ASP A 81 -4.31 -2.25 -6.88
N GLU A 82 -4.66 -3.38 -6.27
CA GLU A 82 -4.31 -3.67 -4.87
C GLU A 82 -2.90 -4.23 -4.66
N SER A 83 -2.21 -4.63 -5.74
CA SER A 83 -0.84 -5.18 -5.68
C SER A 83 0.21 -4.19 -6.19
N ASP A 84 -0.22 -3.21 -6.99
CA ASP A 84 0.55 -2.04 -7.40
C ASP A 84 0.62 -1.06 -6.23
N PHE A 85 1.56 -1.30 -5.31
CA PHE A 85 1.64 -0.56 -4.05
C PHE A 85 2.16 0.85 -4.23
N ASN A 86 3.00 1.07 -5.25
CA ASN A 86 3.56 2.37 -5.58
C ASN A 86 2.68 3.16 -6.58
N HIS A 87 1.64 2.53 -7.13
CA HIS A 87 0.69 3.08 -8.09
C HIS A 87 1.35 3.62 -9.37
N ASP A 88 2.41 2.95 -9.83
CA ASP A 88 3.13 3.33 -11.05
C ASP A 88 2.56 2.69 -12.33
N GLY A 89 1.54 1.83 -12.18
CA GLY A 89 0.90 1.11 -13.27
C GLY A 89 1.71 -0.10 -13.76
N LEU A 90 2.72 -0.53 -13.00
CA LEU A 90 3.56 -1.68 -13.24
C LEU A 90 3.66 -2.53 -11.97
N LEU A 91 3.67 -3.85 -12.13
CA LEU A 91 3.97 -4.77 -11.04
C LEU A 91 5.42 -5.22 -11.15
N SER A 92 6.19 -5.03 -10.08
CA SER A 92 7.60 -5.42 -9.97
C SER A 92 7.88 -6.20 -8.68
N GLY A 93 8.83 -7.15 -8.72
CA GLY A 93 9.34 -7.84 -7.53
C GLY A 93 8.24 -8.36 -6.57
N ASN A 94 8.10 -7.72 -5.41
CA ASN A 94 7.11 -8.08 -4.39
C ASN A 94 5.67 -7.89 -4.84
N GLU A 95 5.41 -6.97 -5.77
CA GLU A 95 4.09 -6.69 -6.35
C GLU A 95 3.66 -7.81 -7.33
N ILE A 96 4.63 -8.51 -7.92
CA ILE A 96 4.37 -9.71 -8.73
C ILE A 96 4.06 -10.88 -7.79
N SER A 97 4.86 -11.08 -6.74
CA SER A 97 4.56 -12.07 -5.69
C SER A 97 3.16 -11.86 -5.13
N ALA A 98 2.83 -10.60 -4.93
CA ALA A 98 1.55 -10.18 -4.45
C ALA A 98 0.41 -10.65 -5.35
N MET A 99 0.45 -10.18 -6.59
CA MET A 99 -0.55 -10.51 -7.59
C MET A 99 -0.68 -12.03 -7.78
N ASP A 100 0.44 -12.76 -7.84
CA ASP A 100 0.45 -14.22 -8.02
C ASP A 100 -0.22 -14.95 -6.85
N TYR A 101 0.02 -14.51 -5.62
CA TYR A 101 -0.66 -15.08 -4.45
C TYR A 101 -2.17 -14.88 -4.55
N LYS A 102 -2.63 -13.66 -4.85
CA LYS A 102 -4.05 -13.37 -5.03
C LYS A 102 -4.66 -14.19 -6.16
N LEU A 103 -3.96 -14.32 -7.29
CA LEU A 103 -4.43 -15.13 -8.41
C LEU A 103 -4.55 -16.62 -8.05
N LYS A 104 -3.70 -17.15 -7.19
CA LYS A 104 -3.74 -18.58 -6.82
C LYS A 104 -4.65 -18.90 -5.62
N HIS A 105 -4.92 -17.92 -4.76
CA HIS A 105 -5.70 -18.10 -3.53
C HIS A 105 -7.04 -17.35 -3.55
N SER A 106 -7.35 -16.63 -4.63
CA SER A 106 -8.66 -16.03 -4.82
C SER A 106 -9.68 -17.08 -5.28
N GLN A 107 -10.84 -17.05 -4.65
CA GLN A 107 -12.04 -17.79 -5.07
C GLN A 107 -12.53 -17.40 -6.48
N TYR A 108 -12.07 -16.28 -7.03
CA TYR A 108 -12.52 -15.73 -8.31
C TYR A 108 -11.66 -16.15 -9.51
N THR A 109 -10.51 -16.77 -9.26
CA THR A 109 -9.51 -17.16 -10.28
C THR A 109 -9.41 -18.66 -10.47
N TYR A 110 -10.06 -19.46 -9.61
CA TYR A 110 -9.93 -20.91 -9.62
C TYR A 110 -11.28 -21.64 -9.53
N ASN A 111 -11.81 -22.08 -10.68
CA ASN A 111 -12.85 -23.11 -10.83
C ASN A 111 -12.49 -24.07 -11.98
N GLY A 112 -11.25 -24.55 -11.98
CA GLY A 112 -10.79 -25.62 -12.88
C GLY A 112 -10.78 -26.99 -12.18
N PRO A 113 -10.76 -28.11 -12.93
CA PRO A 113 -11.00 -29.47 -12.41
C PRO A 113 -9.94 -30.05 -11.44
N TYR A 114 -8.94 -29.27 -11.01
CA TYR A 114 -7.79 -29.74 -10.20
C TYR A 114 -7.53 -28.88 -8.95
N GLY A 115 -8.57 -28.24 -8.39
CA GLY A 115 -8.43 -27.37 -7.22
C GLY A 115 -7.96 -28.12 -6.00
N TYR A 116 -6.73 -27.84 -5.58
CA TYR A 116 -6.21 -28.33 -4.31
C TYR A 116 -6.88 -27.55 -3.18
N ASN A 117 -7.65 -28.29 -2.37
CA ASN A 117 -8.10 -27.89 -1.05
C ASN A 117 -6.93 -27.79 -0.06
#